data_AF-G2PB52-F1
#
_entry.id   AF-G2PB52-F1
#
_cell.length_a   1.000
_cell.length_b   1.000
_cell.length_c   1.000
_cell.angle_alpha   90.00
_cell.angle_beta   90.00
_cell.angle_gamma   90.00
#
_symmetry.space_group_name_H-M   'P 1'
#
loop_
_entity.id
_entity.type
_entity.pdbx_description
1 polymer ?
#
loop_
_entity_poly.entity_id
_entity_poly.type
_entity_poly.pdbx_seq_one_letter_code
_entity_poly.pdbx_strand_id
1 'polypeptide(L)'
;MTVHPSLQTSIDAWTHSIDAISELVNPLAEREWNLATECPGWSVRDVVSHVIGLECEMLGDPRPIHTLPRDLFHVTNELSRYMEVQVDVRRCHTAPEMTSDLEYTVIRRGRQLRNEKRAADAMVRWPGGSEVTLGEALMKRVFDVWVHEQDLRRALNKPGNLDSPGATITRDLLLSALPKVVAKDAGAAPQSAVVFDVNGPLEFMRTVRVDADGQGSIDGSVSLGPTATLSLDWETYVRLACGRVRPEAVSERLKIEGDQQLAEAILGHFAITP
;
A
#
# COMPACT_ATOMS: atom_id res chain seq x y z
N MET A 1 -28.13 4.72 9.33
CA MET A 1 -28.28 3.28 9.02
C MET A 1 -27.43 3.00 7.79
N THR A 2 -26.39 2.19 7.94
CA THR A 2 -25.38 1.91 6.91
C THR A 2 -25.99 1.01 5.83
N VAL A 3 -25.97 1.47 4.58
CA VAL A 3 -26.63 0.81 3.45
C VAL A 3 -25.92 -0.49 3.04
N HIS A 4 -24.66 -0.70 3.46
CA HIS A 4 -23.85 -1.89 3.14
C HIS A 4 -22.90 -2.31 4.27
N PRO A 5 -23.25 -3.30 5.12
CA PRO A 5 -22.38 -3.80 6.18
C PRO A 5 -21.02 -4.32 5.67
N SER A 6 -20.98 -4.86 4.44
CA SER A 6 -19.77 -5.42 3.84
C SER A 6 -18.74 -4.39 3.36
N LEU A 7 -19.16 -3.16 3.04
CA LEU A 7 -18.26 -2.09 2.62
C LEU A 7 -17.85 -1.19 3.81
N GLN A 8 -18.64 -1.18 4.88
CA GLN A 8 -18.47 -0.22 5.98
C GLN A 8 -17.09 -0.29 6.62
N THR A 9 -16.57 -1.50 6.88
CA THR A 9 -15.22 -1.68 7.44
C THR A 9 -14.15 -0.98 6.60
N SER A 10 -14.21 -1.12 5.27
CA SER A 10 -13.26 -0.49 4.37
C SER A 10 -13.49 1.03 4.26
N ILE A 11 -14.74 1.49 4.31
CA ILE A 11 -15.05 2.94 4.34
C ILE A 11 -14.49 3.57 5.61
N ASP A 12 -14.67 2.93 6.77
CA ASP A 12 -14.17 3.43 8.05
C ASP A 12 -12.64 3.45 8.08
N ALA A 13 -11.99 2.41 7.55
CA ALA A 13 -10.54 2.34 7.44
C ALA A 13 -9.96 3.39 6.48
N TRP A 14 -10.61 3.62 5.34
CA TRP A 14 -10.24 4.68 4.42
C TRP A 14 -10.40 6.05 5.09
N THR A 15 -11.53 6.29 5.76
CA THR A 15 -11.83 7.55 6.47
C THR A 15 -10.78 7.84 7.54
N HIS A 16 -10.46 6.84 8.38
CA HIS A 16 -9.43 6.99 9.40
C HIS A 16 -8.07 7.37 8.80
N SER A 17 -7.66 6.72 7.71
CA SER A 17 -6.33 6.94 7.12
C SER A 17 -6.27 8.31 6.41
N ILE A 18 -7.32 8.71 5.70
CA ILE A 18 -7.34 9.98 4.98
C ILE A 18 -7.48 11.19 5.93
N ASP A 19 -8.20 11.03 7.04
CA ASP A 19 -8.26 12.05 8.09
C ASP A 19 -6.90 12.20 8.78
N ALA A 20 -6.20 11.08 9.05
CA ALA A 20 -4.83 11.11 9.58
C ALA A 20 -3.85 11.83 8.63
N ILE A 21 -3.95 11.62 7.31
CA ILE A 21 -3.18 12.39 6.33
C ILE A 21 -3.52 13.88 6.44
N SER A 22 -4.80 14.23 6.53
CA SER A 22 -5.26 15.62 6.64
C SER A 22 -4.70 16.29 7.90
N GLU A 23 -4.65 15.57 9.03
CA GLU A 23 -4.05 16.04 10.29
C GLU A 23 -2.53 16.25 10.17
N LEU A 24 -1.82 15.37 9.49
CA LEU A 24 -0.36 15.48 9.29
C LEU A 24 0.02 16.75 8.50
N VAL A 25 -0.87 17.24 7.64
CA VAL A 25 -0.59 18.35 6.72
C VAL A 25 -1.26 19.68 7.12
N ASN A 26 -2.00 19.72 8.24
CA ASN A 26 -2.81 20.88 8.63
C ASN A 26 -2.46 21.49 10.02
N PRO A 27 -1.71 22.60 10.09
CA PRO A 27 -0.86 23.15 9.04
C PRO A 27 0.54 22.53 9.07
N LEU A 28 1.08 22.26 7.88
CA LEU A 28 2.47 21.86 7.71
C LEU A 28 3.30 23.00 7.08
N ALA A 29 4.51 23.22 7.56
CA ALA A 29 5.35 24.31 7.07
C ALA A 29 5.77 24.06 5.61
N GLU A 30 5.87 25.11 4.78
CA GLU A 30 6.20 25.00 3.35
C GLU A 30 7.48 24.17 3.08
N ARG A 31 8.49 24.27 3.95
CA ARG A 31 9.73 23.50 3.82
C ARG A 31 9.51 21.98 3.94
N GLU A 32 8.52 21.57 4.73
CA GLU A 32 8.27 20.16 5.06
C GLU A 32 7.53 19.44 3.93
N TRP A 33 6.77 20.18 3.11
CA TRP A 33 6.17 19.68 1.88
C TRP A 33 7.19 19.16 0.86
N ASN A 34 8.44 19.64 0.92
CA ASN A 34 9.50 19.25 0.01
C ASN A 34 10.43 18.17 0.60
N LEU A 35 10.12 17.61 1.77
CA LEU A 35 10.89 16.50 2.33
C LEU A 35 10.71 15.25 1.47
N ALA A 36 11.83 14.57 1.19
CA ALA A 36 11.82 13.31 0.48
C ALA A 36 11.12 12.23 1.30
N THR A 37 10.39 11.36 0.62
CA THR A 37 9.75 10.17 1.21
C THR A 37 10.48 8.91 0.79
N GLU A 38 10.03 7.76 1.26
CA GLU A 38 10.54 6.46 0.80
C GLU A 38 10.01 6.07 -0.58
N CYS A 39 9.01 6.78 -1.11
CA CYS A 39 8.60 6.65 -2.51
C CYS A 39 9.68 7.31 -3.40
N PRO A 40 10.31 6.55 -4.33
CA PRO A 40 11.38 7.08 -5.16
C PRO A 40 10.96 8.32 -5.95
N GLY A 41 11.69 9.42 -5.77
CA GLY A 41 11.44 10.68 -6.47
C GLY A 41 10.26 11.49 -5.94
N TRP A 42 9.57 11.04 -4.89
CA TRP A 42 8.40 11.71 -4.33
C TRP A 42 8.70 12.38 -3.00
N SER A 43 8.35 13.66 -2.93
CA SER A 43 8.27 14.46 -1.71
C SER A 43 6.94 14.24 -0.97
N VAL A 44 6.80 14.83 0.22
CA VAL A 44 5.53 14.90 0.96
C VAL A 44 4.40 15.46 0.07
N ARG A 45 4.68 16.52 -0.70
CA ARG A 45 3.75 17.09 -1.68
C ARG A 45 3.34 16.08 -2.74
N ASP A 46 4.29 15.31 -3.26
CA ASP A 46 4.02 14.34 -4.31
C ASP A 46 3.11 13.19 -3.81
N VAL A 47 3.34 12.70 -2.59
CA VAL A 47 2.49 11.68 -1.96
C VAL A 47 1.06 12.20 -1.75
N VAL A 48 0.90 13.42 -1.21
CA VAL A 48 -0.43 14.04 -1.06
C VAL A 48 -1.09 14.25 -2.42
N SER A 49 -0.33 14.65 -3.44
CA SER A 49 -0.82 14.85 -4.81
C SER A 49 -1.34 13.56 -5.44
N HIS A 50 -0.64 12.44 -5.22
CA HIS A 50 -1.07 11.10 -5.65
C HIS A 50 -2.39 10.70 -4.99
N VAL A 51 -2.49 10.88 -3.66
CA VAL A 51 -3.72 10.58 -2.92
C VAL A 51 -4.89 11.41 -3.45
N ILE A 52 -4.73 12.73 -3.60
CA ILE A 52 -5.77 13.60 -4.18
C ILE A 52 -6.15 13.11 -5.58
N GLY A 53 -5.15 12.87 -6.43
CA GLY A 53 -5.37 12.49 -7.82
C GLY A 53 -6.18 11.20 -7.98
N LEU A 54 -5.85 10.17 -7.21
CA LEU A 54 -6.61 8.92 -7.25
C LEU A 54 -8.01 9.08 -6.66
N GLU A 55 -8.21 9.87 -5.61
CA GLU A 55 -9.57 10.11 -5.11
C GLU A 55 -10.43 10.93 -6.08
N CYS A 56 -9.85 11.91 -6.79
CA CYS A 56 -10.50 12.61 -7.90
C CYS A 56 -10.91 11.65 -9.03
N GLU A 57 -10.02 10.73 -9.41
CA GLU A 57 -10.34 9.73 -10.43
C GLU A 57 -11.45 8.78 -9.98
N MET A 58 -11.44 8.35 -8.71
CA MET A 58 -12.50 7.54 -8.10
C MET A 58 -13.85 8.30 -7.98
N LEU A 59 -13.80 9.63 -7.90
CA LEU A 59 -14.96 10.51 -8.00
C LEU A 59 -15.51 10.60 -9.43
N GLY A 60 -14.74 10.17 -10.44
CA GLY A 60 -15.07 10.30 -11.85
C GLY A 60 -14.65 11.64 -12.46
N ASP A 61 -13.79 12.41 -11.78
CA ASP A 61 -13.27 13.66 -12.32
C ASP A 61 -12.36 13.39 -13.54
N PRO A 62 -12.34 14.31 -14.52
CA PRO A 62 -11.42 14.18 -15.65
C PRO A 62 -9.97 14.24 -15.17
N ARG A 63 -9.13 13.36 -15.72
CA ARG A 63 -7.69 13.40 -15.47
C ARG A 63 -7.08 14.65 -16.10
N PRO A 64 -6.02 15.23 -15.49
CA PRO A 64 -5.35 16.39 -16.04
C PRO A 64 -4.68 16.06 -17.38
N ILE A 65 -4.75 17.00 -18.32
CA ILE A 65 -3.98 16.96 -19.57
C ILE A 65 -2.64 17.62 -19.28
N HIS A 66 -1.64 16.81 -18.94
CA HIS A 66 -0.33 17.30 -18.52
C HIS A 66 0.80 16.50 -19.16
N THR A 67 1.86 17.19 -19.59
CA THR A 67 3.05 16.56 -20.18
C THR A 67 4.14 16.49 -19.14
N LEU A 68 4.60 15.28 -18.86
CA LEU A 68 5.66 15.06 -17.87
C LEU A 68 7.04 15.50 -18.38
N PRO A 69 7.90 16.02 -17.48
CA PRO A 69 9.33 16.17 -17.73
C PRO A 69 9.98 14.84 -18.16
N ARG A 70 11.04 14.92 -18.99
CA ARG A 70 11.73 13.73 -19.53
C ARG A 70 12.76 13.12 -18.57
N ASP A 71 13.13 13.85 -17.54
CA ASP A 71 14.21 13.57 -16.59
C ASP A 71 13.73 12.96 -15.26
N LEU A 72 12.51 12.44 -15.23
CA LEU A 72 11.96 11.72 -14.08
C LEU A 72 12.44 10.25 -14.08
N PHE A 73 13.62 10.00 -13.50
CA PHE A 73 14.26 8.67 -13.50
C PHE A 73 13.46 7.57 -12.78
N HIS A 74 12.58 7.94 -11.84
CA HIS A 74 11.70 6.99 -11.16
C HIS A 74 10.51 6.54 -12.02
N VAL A 75 10.24 7.21 -13.15
CA VAL A 75 9.17 6.86 -14.08
C VAL A 75 9.67 5.86 -15.11
N THR A 76 9.58 4.57 -14.79
CA THR A 76 10.22 3.49 -15.56
C THR A 76 9.28 2.73 -16.50
N ASN A 77 7.97 2.87 -16.35
CA ASN A 77 6.97 2.10 -17.10
C ASN A 77 5.68 2.93 -17.33
N GLU A 78 4.69 2.38 -18.03
CA GLU A 78 3.44 3.09 -18.34
C GLU A 78 2.59 3.38 -17.09
N LEU A 79 2.59 2.48 -16.12
CA LEU A 79 1.83 2.63 -14.88
C LEU A 79 2.39 3.74 -13.99
N SER A 80 3.71 3.77 -13.77
CA SER A 80 4.38 4.86 -13.05
C SER A 80 4.17 6.21 -13.74
N ARG A 81 4.19 6.25 -15.08
CA ARG A 81 3.86 7.47 -15.85
C ARG A 81 2.41 7.88 -15.69
N TYR A 82 1.49 6.91 -15.65
CA TYR A 82 0.10 7.15 -15.37
C TYR A 82 -0.09 7.78 -13.99
N MET A 83 0.58 7.27 -12.95
CA MET A 83 0.48 7.86 -11.61
C MET A 83 1.13 9.26 -11.56
N GLU A 84 2.30 9.43 -12.15
CA GLU A 84 3.09 10.67 -12.10
C GLU A 84 2.35 11.87 -12.68
N VAL A 85 1.49 11.71 -13.69
CA VAL A 85 0.72 12.83 -14.29
C VAL A 85 -0.09 13.60 -13.25
N GLN A 86 -0.72 12.92 -12.29
CA GLN A 86 -1.53 13.57 -11.25
C GLN A 86 -0.70 14.17 -10.11
N VAL A 87 0.56 13.71 -9.99
CA VAL A 87 1.56 14.17 -9.03
C VAL A 87 2.21 15.46 -9.54
N ASP A 88 2.79 15.39 -10.75
CA ASP A 88 3.60 16.47 -11.30
C ASP A 88 2.81 17.77 -11.51
N VAL A 89 1.52 17.67 -11.90
CA VAL A 89 0.64 18.82 -12.09
C VAL A 89 0.45 19.67 -10.82
N ARG A 90 0.67 19.09 -9.64
CA ARG A 90 0.52 19.76 -8.33
C ARG A 90 1.83 20.22 -7.72
N ARG A 91 2.99 19.95 -8.35
CA ARG A 91 4.29 20.38 -7.82
C ARG A 91 4.46 21.89 -7.72
N CYS A 92 3.70 22.65 -8.51
CA CYS A 92 3.70 24.11 -8.48
C CYS A 92 2.77 24.71 -7.41
N HIS A 93 1.90 23.90 -6.79
CA HIS A 93 0.98 24.39 -5.76
C HIS A 93 1.75 24.77 -4.49
N THR A 94 1.24 25.75 -3.76
CA THR A 94 1.69 26.16 -2.42
C THR A 94 1.13 25.24 -1.33
N ALA A 95 1.66 25.29 -0.10
CA ALA A 95 1.09 24.52 1.02
C ALA A 95 -0.41 24.77 1.25
N PRO A 96 -0.92 26.02 1.29
CA PRO A 96 -2.36 26.26 1.45
C PRO A 96 -3.21 25.69 0.31
N GLU A 97 -2.75 25.79 -0.94
CA GLU A 97 -3.45 25.20 -2.10
C GLU A 97 -3.53 23.67 -1.98
N MET A 98 -2.45 23.02 -1.56
CA MET A 98 -2.42 21.58 -1.33
C MET A 98 -3.38 21.15 -0.21
N THR A 99 -3.35 21.83 0.93
CA THR A 99 -4.25 21.52 2.06
C THR A 99 -5.72 21.73 1.67
N SER A 100 -6.04 22.82 0.96
CA SER A 100 -7.41 23.09 0.48
C SER A 100 -7.88 22.08 -0.57
N ASP A 101 -7.02 21.66 -1.51
CA ASP A 101 -7.36 20.64 -2.51
C ASP A 101 -7.62 19.28 -1.85
N LEU A 102 -6.78 18.90 -0.87
CA LEU A 102 -7.00 17.70 -0.07
C LEU A 102 -8.32 17.77 0.70
N GLU A 103 -8.57 18.83 1.46
CA GLU A 103 -9.80 19.00 2.25
C GLU A 103 -11.05 18.90 1.36
N TYR A 104 -11.04 19.60 0.23
CA TYR A 104 -12.14 19.57 -0.74
C TYR A 104 -12.38 18.15 -1.28
N THR A 105 -11.30 17.45 -1.62
CA THR A 105 -11.35 16.07 -2.13
C THR A 105 -11.89 15.09 -1.09
N VAL A 106 -11.42 15.18 0.17
CA VAL A 106 -11.89 14.34 1.27
C VAL A 106 -13.39 14.52 1.51
N ILE A 107 -13.88 15.76 1.53
CA ILE A 107 -15.31 16.06 1.70
C ILE A 107 -16.15 15.40 0.59
N ARG A 108 -15.73 15.55 -0.67
CA ARG A 108 -16.44 14.99 -1.83
C ARG A 108 -16.42 13.47 -1.80
N ARG A 109 -15.25 12.88 -1.59
CA ARG A 109 -15.08 11.42 -1.59
C ARG A 109 -15.79 10.76 -0.42
N GLY A 110 -15.69 11.34 0.77
CA GLY A 110 -16.45 10.91 1.95
C GLY A 110 -17.96 10.96 1.71
N ARG A 111 -18.47 12.02 1.04
CA ARG A 111 -19.88 12.09 0.65
C ARG A 111 -20.26 11.01 -0.36
N GLN A 112 -19.41 10.72 -1.35
CA GLN A 112 -19.65 9.66 -2.34
C GLN A 112 -19.76 8.30 -1.65
N LEU A 113 -18.79 7.96 -0.78
CA LEU A 113 -18.77 6.68 -0.06
C LEU A 113 -19.97 6.52 0.88
N ARG A 114 -20.35 7.57 1.64
CA ARG A 114 -21.54 7.53 2.51
C ARG A 114 -22.85 7.32 1.75
N ASN A 115 -22.91 7.72 0.47
CA ASN A 115 -24.09 7.61 -0.38
C ASN A 115 -23.97 6.46 -1.39
N GLU A 116 -22.99 5.58 -1.24
CA GLU A 116 -22.83 4.42 -2.11
C GLU A 116 -24.01 3.46 -1.92
N LYS A 117 -24.61 3.05 -3.05
CA LYS A 117 -25.81 2.18 -3.09
C LYS A 117 -25.55 0.86 -3.80
N ARG A 118 -24.41 0.74 -4.48
CA ARG A 118 -24.01 -0.47 -5.19
C ARG A 118 -23.53 -1.52 -4.19
N ALA A 119 -23.81 -2.78 -4.49
CA ALA A 119 -23.29 -3.90 -3.72
C ALA A 119 -21.78 -4.07 -3.93
N ALA A 120 -21.11 -4.79 -3.03
CA ALA A 120 -19.66 -4.96 -3.05
C ALA A 120 -19.15 -5.68 -4.31
N ASP A 121 -19.98 -6.51 -4.94
CA ASP A 121 -19.70 -7.24 -6.18
C ASP A 121 -19.97 -6.43 -7.46
N ALA A 122 -20.50 -5.21 -7.35
CA ALA A 122 -20.71 -4.34 -8.50
C ALA A 122 -19.39 -4.00 -9.18
N MET A 123 -19.32 -4.14 -10.50
CA MET A 123 -18.12 -3.82 -11.27
C MET A 123 -17.92 -2.31 -11.37
N VAL A 124 -16.68 -1.88 -11.17
CA VAL A 124 -16.24 -0.49 -11.31
C VAL A 124 -14.93 -0.43 -12.09
N ARG A 125 -14.73 0.69 -12.79
CA ARG A 125 -13.46 0.97 -13.47
C ARG A 125 -12.40 1.34 -12.45
N TRP A 126 -11.28 0.64 -12.50
CA TRP A 126 -10.10 0.89 -11.67
C TRP A 126 -9.12 1.84 -12.40
N PRO A 127 -8.39 2.70 -11.67
CA PRO A 127 -7.30 3.48 -12.26
C PRO A 127 -6.31 2.61 -13.04
N GLY A 128 -6.01 3.02 -14.27
CA GLY A 128 -5.24 2.21 -15.23
C GLY A 128 -6.08 1.34 -16.16
N GLY A 129 -7.42 1.36 -16.02
CA GLY A 129 -8.36 0.90 -17.05
C GLY A 129 -8.91 -0.50 -16.89
N SER A 130 -8.47 -1.28 -15.90
CA SER A 130 -9.06 -2.58 -15.57
C SER A 130 -10.43 -2.43 -14.90
N GLU A 131 -11.23 -3.50 -14.89
CA GLU A 131 -12.46 -3.57 -14.10
C GLU A 131 -12.25 -4.48 -12.88
N VAL A 132 -12.73 -4.03 -11.72
CA VAL A 132 -12.69 -4.79 -10.45
C VAL A 132 -14.04 -4.64 -9.74
N THR A 133 -14.29 -5.49 -8.75
CA THR A 133 -15.47 -5.30 -7.88
C THR A 133 -15.30 -4.05 -7.02
N LEU A 134 -16.40 -3.42 -6.63
CA LEU A 134 -16.39 -2.23 -5.76
C LEU A 134 -15.70 -2.52 -4.42
N GLY A 135 -15.93 -3.71 -3.84
CA GLY A 135 -15.28 -4.15 -2.61
C GLY A 135 -13.76 -4.24 -2.78
N GLU A 136 -13.30 -4.85 -3.88
CA GLU A 136 -11.88 -4.92 -4.20
C GLU A 136 -11.27 -3.53 -4.45
N ALA A 137 -11.93 -2.66 -5.22
CA ALA A 137 -11.45 -1.29 -5.45
C ALA A 137 -11.28 -0.54 -4.12
N LEU A 138 -12.25 -0.65 -3.22
CA LEU A 138 -12.19 0.04 -1.93
C LEU A 138 -11.09 -0.54 -1.04
N MET A 139 -10.92 -1.86 -1.00
CA MET A 139 -9.80 -2.50 -0.28
C MET A 139 -8.44 -2.01 -0.80
N LYS A 140 -8.25 -1.96 -2.12
CA LYS A 140 -7.01 -1.43 -2.73
C LYS A 140 -6.79 0.05 -2.39
N ARG A 141 -7.85 0.87 -2.35
CA ARG A 141 -7.77 2.27 -1.92
C ARG A 141 -7.39 2.41 -0.46
N VAL A 142 -7.97 1.62 0.44
CA VAL A 142 -7.59 1.61 1.87
C VAL A 142 -6.11 1.31 2.01
N PHE A 143 -5.64 0.26 1.34
CA PHE A 143 -4.22 -0.12 1.31
C PHE A 143 -3.33 1.05 0.86
N ASP A 144 -3.62 1.64 -0.30
CA ASP A 144 -2.82 2.72 -0.87
C ASP A 144 -2.78 3.96 0.02
N VAL A 145 -3.94 4.41 0.52
CA VAL A 145 -4.02 5.58 1.43
C VAL A 145 -3.29 5.31 2.73
N TRP A 146 -3.46 4.13 3.34
CA TRP A 146 -2.79 3.81 4.59
C TRP A 146 -1.26 3.68 4.41
N VAL A 147 -0.78 3.05 3.35
CA VAL A 147 0.67 2.97 3.06
C VAL A 147 1.25 4.37 2.88
N HIS A 148 0.57 5.25 2.15
CA HIS A 148 1.00 6.62 1.96
C HIS A 148 0.88 7.49 3.21
N GLU A 149 -0.07 7.22 4.09
CA GLU A 149 -0.08 7.79 5.45
C GLU A 149 1.22 7.43 6.18
N GLN A 150 1.67 6.17 6.10
CA GLN A 150 2.92 5.75 6.71
C GLN A 150 4.17 6.37 6.03
N ASP A 151 4.15 6.55 4.70
CA ASP A 151 5.21 7.25 3.96
C ASP A 151 5.36 8.70 4.45
N LEU A 152 4.24 9.40 4.66
CA LEU A 152 4.20 10.76 5.21
C LEU A 152 4.68 10.81 6.65
N ARG A 153 4.21 9.89 7.50
CA ARG A 153 4.63 9.75 8.90
C ARG A 153 6.15 9.61 9.02
N ARG A 154 6.76 8.75 8.20
CA ARG A 154 8.22 8.58 8.19
C ARG A 154 8.95 9.83 7.73
N ALA A 155 8.52 10.46 6.63
CA ALA A 155 9.13 11.70 6.13
C ALA A 155 9.04 12.86 7.14
N LEU A 156 7.95 12.93 7.89
CA LEU A 156 7.69 13.97 8.90
C LEU A 156 8.16 13.61 10.32
N ASN A 157 8.76 12.43 10.50
CA ASN A 157 9.15 11.88 11.80
C ASN A 157 8.00 11.88 12.83
N LYS A 158 6.83 11.40 12.41
CA LYS A 158 5.60 11.28 13.21
C LYS A 158 5.20 9.81 13.36
N PRO A 159 5.40 9.17 14.52
CA PRO A 159 5.00 7.77 14.72
C PRO A 159 3.47 7.61 14.76
N GLY A 160 2.97 6.39 14.63
CA GLY A 160 1.57 6.02 14.93
C GLY A 160 0.86 5.27 13.80
N ASN A 161 -0.35 4.79 14.11
CA ASN A 161 -1.28 4.13 13.17
C ASN A 161 -0.78 2.86 12.49
N LEU A 162 0.24 2.21 13.07
CA LEU A 162 0.75 0.92 12.57
C LEU A 162 -0.22 -0.25 12.80
N ASP A 163 -1.18 -0.11 13.72
CA ASP A 163 -2.23 -1.10 14.05
C ASP A 163 -3.65 -0.57 13.76
N SER A 164 -3.77 0.50 12.98
CA SER A 164 -5.05 1.12 12.65
C SER A 164 -5.94 0.19 11.80
N PRO A 165 -7.24 0.51 11.62
CA PRO A 165 -8.11 -0.29 10.76
C PRO A 165 -7.57 -0.47 9.33
N GLY A 166 -6.88 0.55 8.78
CA GLY A 166 -6.20 0.47 7.48
C GLY A 166 -5.03 -0.51 7.48
N ALA A 167 -4.31 -0.64 8.59
CA ALA A 167 -3.22 -1.60 8.76
C ALA A 167 -3.72 -3.05 8.67
N THR A 168 -4.89 -3.34 9.27
CA THR A 168 -5.48 -4.69 9.24
C THR A 168 -5.85 -5.12 7.82
N ILE A 169 -6.50 -4.23 7.05
CA ILE A 169 -6.83 -4.50 5.64
C ILE A 169 -5.57 -4.62 4.80
N THR A 170 -4.57 -3.77 5.05
CA THR A 170 -3.27 -3.83 4.38
C THR A 170 -2.58 -5.16 4.63
N ARG A 171 -2.53 -5.64 5.87
CA ARG A 171 -1.99 -6.96 6.22
C ARG A 171 -2.65 -8.06 5.40
N ASP A 172 -3.98 -8.10 5.37
CA ASP A 172 -4.70 -9.18 4.68
C ASP A 172 -4.46 -9.13 3.15
N LEU A 173 -4.35 -7.93 2.58
CA LEU A 173 -3.97 -7.76 1.17
C LEU A 173 -2.55 -8.25 0.91
N LEU A 174 -1.56 -7.85 1.71
CA LEU A 174 -0.17 -8.29 1.57
C LEU A 174 -0.04 -9.81 1.73
N LEU A 175 -0.75 -10.41 2.70
CA LEU A 175 -0.78 -11.85 2.91
C LEU A 175 -1.35 -12.60 1.69
N SER A 176 -2.34 -12.03 1.00
CA SER A 176 -2.94 -12.67 -0.19
C SER A 176 -1.96 -12.80 -1.36
N ALA A 177 -0.90 -11.99 -1.40
CA ALA A 177 0.12 -12.03 -2.44
C ALA A 177 1.22 -13.07 -2.16
N LEU A 178 1.44 -13.44 -0.90
CA LEU A 178 2.51 -14.33 -0.48
C LEU A 178 2.53 -15.69 -1.19
N PRO A 179 1.40 -16.38 -1.44
CA PRO A 179 1.41 -17.64 -2.20
C PRO A 179 2.06 -17.51 -3.58
N LYS A 180 1.77 -16.42 -4.30
CA LYS A 180 2.38 -16.14 -5.60
C LYS A 180 3.87 -15.80 -5.45
N VAL A 181 4.20 -14.93 -4.49
CA VAL A 181 5.60 -14.52 -4.24
C VAL A 181 6.47 -15.74 -3.93
N VAL A 182 6.04 -16.61 -3.03
CA VAL A 182 6.83 -17.77 -2.58
C VAL A 182 6.85 -18.88 -3.65
N ALA A 183 5.69 -19.33 -4.13
CA ALA A 183 5.62 -20.50 -4.99
C ALA A 183 6.05 -20.19 -6.43
N LYS A 184 5.63 -19.05 -6.97
CA LYS A 184 5.83 -18.71 -8.39
C LYS A 184 7.05 -17.82 -8.60
N ASP A 185 7.12 -16.69 -7.89
CA ASP A 185 8.12 -15.66 -8.19
C ASP A 185 9.51 -16.03 -7.62
N ALA A 186 9.56 -16.52 -6.38
CA ALA A 186 10.79 -17.01 -5.74
C ALA A 186 11.12 -18.48 -6.10
N GLY A 187 10.17 -19.21 -6.68
CA GLY A 187 10.37 -20.57 -7.18
C GLY A 187 10.62 -21.61 -6.08
N ALA A 188 9.93 -21.49 -4.94
CA ALA A 188 10.02 -22.49 -3.87
C ALA A 188 9.70 -23.91 -4.38
N ALA A 189 10.49 -24.89 -3.96
CA ALA A 189 10.33 -26.27 -4.41
C ALA A 189 8.94 -26.84 -4.02
N PRO A 190 8.38 -27.78 -4.79
CA PRO A 190 7.18 -28.51 -4.39
C PRO A 190 7.35 -29.15 -3.01
N GLN A 191 6.25 -29.25 -2.26
CA GLN A 191 6.21 -29.78 -0.89
C GLN A 191 7.07 -29.00 0.13
N SER A 192 7.32 -27.71 -0.12
CA SER A 192 7.98 -26.81 0.82
C SER A 192 6.98 -26.03 1.68
N ALA A 193 7.47 -25.50 2.81
CA ALA A 193 6.70 -24.60 3.66
C ALA A 193 7.59 -23.44 4.13
N VAL A 194 7.11 -22.21 3.96
CA VAL A 194 7.80 -21.00 4.39
C VAL A 194 6.96 -20.30 5.45
N VAL A 195 7.58 -19.97 6.59
CA VAL A 195 6.90 -19.29 7.70
C VAL A 195 7.30 -17.82 7.71
N PHE A 196 6.30 -16.95 7.82
CA PHE A 196 6.47 -15.52 8.12
C PHE A 196 6.01 -15.30 9.56
N ASP A 197 6.95 -14.87 10.40
CA ASP A 197 6.74 -14.59 11.82
C ASP A 197 6.91 -13.10 12.07
N VAL A 198 5.79 -12.38 12.11
CA VAL A 198 5.75 -10.93 12.16
C VAL A 198 5.30 -10.46 13.55
N ASN A 199 6.14 -9.66 14.20
CA ASN A 199 5.90 -9.10 15.52
C ASN A 199 5.60 -7.59 15.47
N GLY A 200 5.32 -7.00 16.64
CA GLY A 200 5.08 -5.57 16.79
C GLY A 200 3.59 -5.21 16.93
N PRO A 201 3.17 -4.00 16.53
CA PRO A 201 1.80 -3.51 16.75
C PRO A 201 0.71 -4.37 16.10
N LEU A 202 1.03 -5.04 14.98
CA LEU A 202 0.13 -5.96 14.30
C LEU A 202 0.82 -7.31 14.09
N GLU A 203 0.79 -8.15 15.12
CA GLU A 203 1.44 -9.46 15.11
C GLU A 203 0.65 -10.51 14.31
N PHE A 204 1.39 -11.37 13.59
CA PHE A 204 0.84 -12.57 12.97
C PHE A 204 1.94 -13.57 12.63
N MET A 205 1.57 -14.85 12.64
CA MET A 205 2.35 -15.92 12.04
C MET A 205 1.55 -16.56 10.91
N ARG A 206 2.15 -16.69 9.73
CA ARG A 206 1.53 -17.34 8.56
C ARG A 206 2.49 -18.29 7.88
N THR A 207 1.97 -19.42 7.44
CA THR A 207 2.72 -20.42 6.69
C THR A 207 2.23 -20.42 5.26
N VAL A 208 3.15 -20.20 4.31
CA VAL A 208 2.91 -20.47 2.89
C VAL A 208 3.35 -21.89 2.58
N ARG A 209 2.46 -22.71 2.02
CA ARG A 209 2.73 -24.10 1.66
C ARG A 209 2.66 -24.25 0.15
N VAL A 210 3.68 -24.89 -0.42
CA VAL A 210 3.72 -25.24 -1.85
C VAL A 210 3.38 -26.71 -1.97
N ASP A 211 2.31 -27.05 -2.68
CA ASP A 211 1.91 -28.44 -2.88
C ASP A 211 2.81 -29.18 -3.89
N ALA A 212 2.47 -30.44 -4.19
CA ALA A 212 3.23 -31.27 -5.12
C ALA A 212 3.17 -30.75 -6.58
N ASP A 213 2.14 -29.99 -6.91
CA ASP A 213 1.94 -29.39 -8.25
C ASP A 213 2.59 -28.00 -8.35
N GLY A 214 3.25 -27.53 -7.28
CA GLY A 214 3.90 -26.23 -7.24
C GLY A 214 2.94 -25.07 -6.93
N GLN A 215 1.71 -25.34 -6.47
CA GLN A 215 0.74 -24.29 -6.14
C GLN A 215 0.92 -23.84 -4.68
N GLY A 216 0.97 -22.53 -4.48
CA GLY A 216 1.06 -21.91 -3.16
C GLY A 216 -0.32 -21.75 -2.51
N SER A 217 -0.39 -22.02 -1.21
CA SER A 217 -1.51 -21.67 -0.33
C SER A 217 -0.99 -21.05 0.96
N ILE A 218 -1.82 -20.30 1.68
CA ILE A 218 -1.44 -19.66 2.94
C ILE A 218 -2.45 -19.96 4.04
N ASP A 219 -1.94 -20.29 5.23
CA ASP A 219 -2.75 -20.55 6.42
C ASP A 219 -2.04 -20.09 7.71
N GLY A 220 -2.75 -20.19 8.83
CA GLY A 220 -2.22 -19.86 10.17
C GLY A 220 -1.70 -21.09 10.95
N SER A 221 -1.58 -22.25 10.32
CA SER A 221 -1.10 -23.46 10.98
C SER A 221 0.41 -23.42 11.14
N VAL A 222 0.89 -23.86 12.30
CA VAL A 222 2.33 -23.94 12.60
C VAL A 222 2.94 -25.06 11.77
N SER A 223 4.05 -24.78 11.07
CA SER A 223 4.88 -25.81 10.45
C SER A 223 5.95 -26.27 11.43
N LEU A 224 6.04 -27.58 11.69
CA LEU A 224 7.04 -28.16 12.61
C LEU A 224 8.43 -28.32 11.98
N GLY A 225 8.55 -28.14 10.66
CA GLY A 225 9.80 -28.22 9.92
C GLY A 225 9.73 -27.37 8.65
N PRO A 226 9.63 -26.03 8.77
CA PRO A 226 9.61 -25.16 7.60
C PRO A 226 10.94 -25.22 6.86
N THR A 227 10.87 -25.10 5.54
CA THR A 227 12.04 -24.96 4.67
C THR A 227 12.81 -23.67 4.99
N ALA A 228 12.07 -22.59 5.22
CA ALA A 228 12.62 -21.32 5.69
C ALA A 228 11.63 -20.60 6.61
N THR A 229 12.15 -19.82 7.54
CA THR A 229 11.40 -18.91 8.41
C THR A 229 11.99 -17.51 8.31
N LEU A 230 11.14 -16.53 8.00
CA LEU A 230 11.48 -15.12 8.00
C LEU A 230 10.80 -14.45 9.20
N SER A 231 11.58 -13.93 10.14
CA SER A 231 11.08 -13.18 11.30
C SER A 231 11.49 -11.71 11.22
N LEU A 232 10.53 -10.81 11.41
CA LEU A 232 10.71 -9.36 11.29
C LEU A 232 9.58 -8.59 11.99
N ASP A 233 9.76 -7.29 12.25
CA ASP A 233 8.68 -6.45 12.78
C ASP A 233 7.71 -6.01 11.66
N TRP A 234 6.48 -5.67 12.05
CA TRP A 234 5.40 -5.27 11.12
C TRP A 234 5.77 -4.07 10.25
N GLU A 235 6.47 -3.08 10.78
CA GLU A 235 6.84 -1.90 10.00
C GLU A 235 7.88 -2.27 8.94
N THR A 236 8.87 -3.08 9.29
CA THR A 236 9.85 -3.63 8.34
C THR A 236 9.16 -4.50 7.28
N TYR A 237 8.19 -5.35 7.67
CA TYR A 237 7.41 -6.17 6.74
C TYR A 237 6.71 -5.31 5.69
N VAL A 238 5.98 -4.28 6.11
CA VAL A 238 5.25 -3.38 5.20
C VAL A 238 6.21 -2.63 4.28
N ARG A 239 7.32 -2.12 4.83
CA ARG A 239 8.30 -1.36 4.03
C ARG A 239 8.93 -2.23 2.95
N LEU A 240 9.23 -3.50 3.24
CA LEU A 240 9.73 -4.45 2.24
C LEU A 240 8.65 -4.81 1.22
N ALA A 241 7.45 -5.19 1.68
CA ALA A 241 6.35 -5.60 0.81
C ALA A 241 5.84 -4.47 -0.10
N CYS A 242 6.04 -3.21 0.30
CA CYS A 242 5.73 -2.03 -0.51
C CYS A 242 6.96 -1.44 -1.22
N GLY A 243 8.12 -2.10 -1.20
CA GLY A 243 9.32 -1.64 -1.92
C GLY A 243 9.91 -0.31 -1.43
N ARG A 244 9.62 0.11 -0.20
CA ARG A 244 10.13 1.35 0.43
C ARG A 244 11.56 1.21 0.93
N VAL A 245 12.00 -0.02 1.17
CA VAL A 245 13.34 -0.33 1.63
C VAL A 245 13.85 -1.59 0.95
N ARG A 246 15.16 -1.65 0.70
CA ARG A 246 15.80 -2.87 0.20
C ARG A 246 16.11 -3.82 1.36
N PRO A 247 16.06 -5.16 1.15
CA PRO A 247 16.37 -6.13 2.20
C PRO A 247 17.71 -5.89 2.91
N GLU A 248 18.74 -5.47 2.16
CA GLU A 248 20.09 -5.25 2.71
C GLU A 248 20.12 -4.09 3.72
N ALA A 249 19.23 -3.10 3.58
CA ALA A 249 19.18 -1.94 4.47
C ALA A 249 18.48 -2.24 5.80
N VAL A 250 17.81 -3.41 5.91
CA VAL A 250 17.08 -3.84 7.13
C VAL A 250 17.55 -5.21 7.61
N SER A 251 18.72 -5.68 7.18
CA SER A 251 19.24 -7.01 7.50
C SER A 251 19.34 -7.27 9.02
N GLU A 252 19.62 -6.24 9.83
CA GLU A 252 19.66 -6.37 11.30
C GLU A 252 18.28 -6.56 11.94
N ARG A 253 17.20 -6.21 11.24
CA ARG A 253 15.81 -6.38 11.68
C ARG A 253 15.14 -7.62 11.08
N LEU A 254 15.86 -8.35 10.25
CA LEU A 254 15.39 -9.53 9.56
C LEU A 254 16.18 -10.74 10.03
N LYS A 255 15.49 -11.71 10.62
CA LYS A 255 16.08 -12.99 11.01
C LYS A 255 15.58 -14.07 10.05
N ILE A 256 16.52 -14.82 9.48
CA ILE A 256 16.24 -15.92 8.55
C ILE A 256 16.76 -17.21 9.15
N GLU A 257 15.90 -18.22 9.25
CA GLU A 257 16.24 -19.59 9.63
C GLU A 257 15.91 -20.55 8.49
N GLY A 258 16.69 -21.61 8.31
CA GLY A 258 16.52 -22.59 7.22
C GLY A 258 17.25 -22.20 5.93
N ASP A 259 16.59 -22.39 4.79
CA ASP A 259 17.14 -22.15 3.45
C ASP A 259 17.31 -20.64 3.16
N GLN A 260 18.56 -20.18 3.17
CA GLN A 260 18.93 -18.79 2.93
C GLN A 260 18.70 -18.36 1.48
N GLN A 261 18.96 -19.24 0.50
CA GLN A 261 18.80 -18.89 -0.92
C GLN A 261 17.32 -18.68 -1.25
N LEU A 262 16.46 -19.53 -0.70
CA LEU A 262 15.01 -19.35 -0.83
C LEU A 262 14.54 -18.05 -0.17
N ALA A 263 15.02 -17.74 1.03
CA ALA A 263 14.65 -16.51 1.71
C ALA A 263 15.09 -15.24 0.94
N GLU A 264 16.32 -15.23 0.42
CA GLU A 264 16.82 -14.15 -0.45
C GLU A 264 15.99 -14.01 -1.73
N ALA A 265 15.63 -15.11 -2.38
CA ALA A 265 14.76 -15.09 -3.56
C ALA A 265 13.37 -14.52 -3.23
N ILE A 266 12.78 -14.91 -2.09
CA ILE A 266 11.51 -14.36 -1.61
C ILE A 266 11.63 -12.85 -1.40
N LEU A 267 12.65 -12.38 -0.69
CA LEU A 267 12.87 -10.96 -0.41
C LEU A 267 13.09 -10.14 -1.69
N GLY A 268 13.78 -10.71 -2.68
CA GLY A 268 13.98 -10.09 -3.99
C GLY A 268 12.68 -9.90 -4.80
N HIS A 269 11.65 -10.70 -4.51
CA HIS A 269 10.33 -10.64 -5.15
C HIS A 269 9.22 -10.16 -4.21
N PHE A 270 9.56 -9.67 -3.01
CA PHE A 270 8.59 -9.41 -1.96
C PHE A 270 7.83 -8.10 -2.17
N ALA A 271 8.41 -7.13 -2.87
CA ALA A 271 7.73 -5.88 -3.21
C ALA A 271 6.59 -6.15 -4.21
N ILE A 272 5.35 -5.92 -3.80
CA ILE A 272 4.14 -6.17 -4.62
C ILE A 272 3.48 -4.89 -5.14
N THR A 273 4.01 -3.73 -4.77
CA THR A 273 3.58 -2.43 -5.31
C THR A 273 4.42 -2.07 -6.53
N PRO A 274 3.86 -1.29 -7.48
CA PRO A 274 4.59 -0.81 -8.66
C PRO A 274 5.81 0.06 -8.36
#